data_AF-A0A961ZIL8-F1
#
_entry.id   AF-A0A961ZIL8-F1
#
_cell.length_a   1.000
_cell.length_b   1.000
_cell.length_c   1.000
_cell.angle_alpha   90.00
_cell.angle_beta   90.00
_cell.angle_gamma   90.00
#
_symmetry.space_group_name_H-M   'P 1'
#
loop_
_entity.id
_entity.type
_entity.pdbx_description
1 polymer ?
#
loop_
_entity_poly.entity_id
_entity_poly.type
_entity_poly.pdbx_seq_one_letter_code
_entity_poly.pdbx_strand_id
1 'polypeptide(L)'
;MLTLLKAAKPKVSFLCAPEDKGVIAEPVPAKSAMPEWFRRLPPIDKSQVHSRNNGLTVKRCMPFLDALTTGFILPLAATVRLEVRDGGQTVDAGWEIDRVMVSNHANFQVAGNAKDQRPPCKFHNYWTIVTPPGWSCLFLPPLNRPNDVFEVVAGIVDTDTYTSLIHFPFFATDKDGLYTLERGTPLVQVIPFKRSSTHLDADIRVETADEAAAKQRILRNTQASEGWYRKFARAIR
;
A
#
# COMPACT_ATOMS: atom_id res chain seq x y z
N MET A 1 10.67 34.78 28.11
CA MET A 1 11.33 33.49 27.79
C MET A 1 10.25 32.58 27.19
N LEU A 2 9.99 32.67 25.88
CA LEU A 2 9.01 31.81 25.20
C LEU A 2 9.66 30.46 24.96
N THR A 3 9.22 29.45 25.70
CA THR A 3 9.52 28.04 25.44
C THR A 3 8.91 27.69 24.08
N LEU A 4 9.76 27.53 23.06
CA LEU A 4 9.38 26.92 21.79
C LEU A 4 8.91 25.49 22.07
N LEU A 5 7.61 25.32 22.26
CA LEU A 5 6.95 24.02 22.30
C LEU A 5 7.25 23.32 20.98
N LYS A 6 8.10 22.29 21.05
CA LYS A 6 8.41 21.44 19.90
C LYS A 6 7.10 20.80 19.45
N ALA A 7 6.60 21.19 18.27
CA ALA A 7 5.37 20.63 17.72
C ALA A 7 5.44 19.09 17.76
N ALA A 8 4.41 18.47 18.31
CA ALA A 8 4.31 17.02 18.37
C ALA A 8 4.41 16.44 16.95
N LYS A 9 5.11 15.31 16.80
CA LYS A 9 5.18 14.63 15.50
C LYS A 9 3.76 14.24 15.06
N PRO A 10 3.35 14.51 13.81
CA PRO A 10 2.08 14.03 13.27
C PRO A 10 1.92 12.53 13.50
N LYS A 11 0.73 12.10 13.92
CA LYS A 11 0.40 10.71 14.23
C LYS A 11 -0.89 10.31 13.50
N VAL A 12 -0.90 9.10 12.94
CA VAL A 12 -2.12 8.43 12.49
C VAL A 12 -2.66 7.58 13.64
N SER A 13 -3.97 7.63 13.88
CA SER A 13 -4.64 6.79 14.87
C SER A 13 -5.58 5.82 14.17
N PHE A 14 -5.55 4.56 14.60
CA PHE A 14 -6.50 3.52 14.20
C PHE A 14 -7.34 3.19 15.44
N LEU A 15 -8.64 3.40 15.34
CA LEU A 15 -9.59 3.22 16.44
C LEU A 15 -10.58 2.11 16.04
N CYS A 16 -10.99 1.28 16.99
CA CYS A 16 -12.04 0.28 16.79
C CYS A 16 -13.04 0.37 17.95
N ALA A 17 -14.21 -0.28 17.79
CA ALA A 17 -15.15 -0.40 18.88
C ALA A 17 -14.53 -1.19 20.05
N PRO A 18 -14.91 -0.91 21.31
CA PRO A 18 -14.34 -1.61 22.46
C PRO A 18 -14.40 -3.13 22.36
N GLU A 19 -15.50 -3.67 21.82
CA GLU A 19 -15.71 -5.11 21.63
C GLU A 19 -14.84 -5.72 20.53
N ASP A 20 -14.32 -4.93 19.59
CA ASP A 20 -13.45 -5.41 18.51
C ASP A 20 -11.98 -5.51 18.95
N LYS A 21 -11.62 -4.86 20.06
CA LYS A 21 -10.24 -4.81 20.56
C LYS A 21 -9.73 -6.20 20.94
N GLY A 22 -8.67 -6.65 20.29
CA GLY A 22 -8.10 -7.99 20.47
C GLY A 22 -8.85 -9.10 19.72
N VAL A 23 -9.96 -8.78 19.05
CA VAL A 23 -10.76 -9.73 18.26
C VAL A 23 -10.35 -9.63 16.78
N ILE A 24 -10.49 -8.45 16.18
CA ILE A 24 -10.13 -8.23 14.78
C ILE A 24 -8.62 -8.05 14.60
N ALA A 25 -8.10 -8.38 13.42
CA ALA A 25 -6.69 -8.16 13.10
C ALA A 25 -6.32 -6.66 13.15
N GLU A 26 -5.23 -6.33 13.83
CA GLU A 26 -4.79 -4.94 14.03
C GLU A 26 -3.94 -4.41 12.86
N PRO A 27 -4.09 -3.13 12.46
CA PRO A 27 -3.17 -2.50 11.54
C PRO A 27 -1.75 -2.47 12.10
N VAL A 28 -0.78 -2.71 11.22
CA VAL A 28 0.64 -2.78 11.56
C VAL A 28 1.45 -1.84 10.67
N PRO A 29 2.62 -1.35 11.12
CA PRO A 29 3.55 -0.69 10.22
C PRO A 29 3.85 -1.58 9.01
N ALA A 30 3.85 -1.03 7.79
CA ALA A 30 4.00 -1.85 6.58
C ALA A 30 5.31 -2.64 6.55
N LYS A 31 6.37 -2.07 7.15
CA LYS A 31 7.66 -2.74 7.39
C LYS A 31 7.54 -4.08 8.15
N SER A 32 6.57 -4.22 9.04
CA SER A 32 6.33 -5.46 9.80
C SER A 32 5.64 -6.53 8.95
N ALA A 33 4.93 -6.13 7.89
CA ALA A 33 4.16 -7.00 7.00
C ALA A 33 4.88 -7.32 5.67
N MET A 34 6.21 -7.32 5.64
CA MET A 34 6.96 -7.70 4.43
C MET A 34 6.63 -9.14 3.96
N PRO A 35 6.55 -9.39 2.64
CA PRO A 35 6.29 -10.73 2.13
C PRO A 35 7.49 -11.66 2.37
N GLU A 36 7.18 -12.93 2.62
CA GLU A 36 8.16 -13.91 3.08
C GLU A 36 9.27 -14.17 2.05
N TRP A 37 8.92 -14.23 0.75
CA TRP A 37 9.89 -14.39 -0.32
C TRP A 37 10.96 -13.27 -0.30
N PHE A 38 10.55 -12.03 -0.03
CA PHE A 38 11.46 -10.88 0.01
C PHE A 38 12.35 -10.91 1.26
N ARG A 39 11.78 -11.33 2.40
CA ARG A 39 12.55 -11.54 3.63
C ARG A 39 13.67 -12.57 3.41
N ARG A 40 13.36 -13.68 2.73
CA ARG A 40 14.31 -14.76 2.43
C ARG A 40 15.30 -14.45 1.31
N LEU A 41 14.94 -13.59 0.36
CA LEU A 41 15.80 -13.24 -0.77
C LEU A 41 17.16 -12.71 -0.26
N PRO A 42 18.30 -13.25 -0.70
CA PRO A 42 19.60 -12.66 -0.36
C PRO A 42 19.78 -11.32 -1.09
N PRO A 43 20.49 -10.34 -0.52
CA PRO A 43 20.77 -9.07 -1.20
C PRO A 43 21.67 -9.21 -2.42
N ILE A 44 22.48 -10.29 -2.46
CA ILE A 44 23.34 -10.66 -3.58
C ILE A 44 23.14 -12.15 -3.82
N ASP A 45 22.76 -12.53 -5.03
CA ASP A 45 22.82 -13.92 -5.49
C ASP A 45 24.24 -14.22 -6.00
N LYS A 46 24.99 -14.97 -5.21
CA LYS A 46 26.39 -15.31 -5.49
C LYS A 46 26.55 -16.12 -6.78
N SER A 47 25.53 -16.87 -7.20
CA SER A 47 25.60 -17.69 -8.43
C SER A 47 25.61 -16.84 -9.70
N GLN A 48 25.07 -15.62 -9.62
CA GLN A 48 24.97 -14.68 -10.73
C GLN A 48 26.16 -13.69 -10.78
N VAL A 49 27.10 -13.78 -9.84
CA VAL A 49 28.26 -12.88 -9.78
C VAL A 49 29.30 -13.31 -10.80
N HIS A 50 29.58 -12.44 -11.77
CA HIS A 50 30.64 -12.61 -12.75
C HIS A 50 31.10 -11.24 -13.30
N SER A 51 32.04 -11.23 -14.24
CA SER A 51 32.68 -10.00 -14.77
C SER A 51 31.73 -8.92 -15.31
N ARG A 52 30.46 -9.26 -15.60
CA ARG A 52 29.45 -8.35 -16.16
C ARG A 52 28.19 -8.23 -15.29
N ASN A 53 28.15 -8.90 -14.14
CA ASN A 53 26.99 -8.92 -13.25
C ASN A 53 27.43 -9.04 -11.79
N ASN A 54 26.95 -8.14 -10.94
CA ASN A 54 27.26 -8.11 -9.52
C ASN A 54 26.26 -8.91 -8.65
N GLY A 55 25.30 -9.60 -9.27
CA GLY A 55 24.33 -10.46 -8.61
C GLY A 55 23.36 -9.72 -7.68
N LEU A 56 23.23 -8.39 -7.78
CA LEU A 56 22.33 -7.62 -6.92
C LEU A 56 20.87 -8.03 -7.16
N THR A 57 20.15 -8.33 -6.08
CA THR A 57 18.73 -8.65 -6.14
C THR A 57 17.86 -7.42 -5.86
N VAL A 58 16.55 -7.53 -6.09
CA VAL A 58 15.59 -6.47 -5.77
C VAL A 58 15.62 -6.06 -4.29
N LYS A 59 16.17 -6.88 -3.39
CA LYS A 59 16.37 -6.50 -1.98
C LYS A 59 17.33 -5.32 -1.79
N ARG A 60 18.18 -5.03 -2.78
CA ARG A 60 19.06 -3.85 -2.81
C ARG A 60 18.40 -2.65 -3.53
N CYS A 61 17.26 -2.84 -4.19
CA CYS A 61 16.50 -1.77 -4.83
C CYS A 61 15.78 -0.95 -3.75
N MET A 62 16.37 0.19 -3.39
CA MET A 62 15.83 1.02 -2.31
C MET A 62 14.43 1.58 -2.57
N PRO A 63 14.10 2.05 -3.79
CA PRO A 63 12.72 2.46 -4.10
C PRO A 63 11.70 1.33 -3.92
N PHE A 64 12.05 0.09 -4.26
CA PHE A 64 11.18 -1.08 -4.09
C PHE A 64 10.92 -1.37 -2.61
N LEU A 65 11.98 -1.34 -1.78
CA LEU A 65 11.85 -1.52 -0.33
C LEU A 65 11.06 -0.38 0.32
N ASP A 66 11.29 0.86 -0.11
CA ASP A 66 10.58 2.02 0.42
C ASP A 66 9.09 1.93 0.09
N ALA A 67 8.72 1.52 -1.12
CA ALA A 67 7.33 1.26 -1.49
C ALA A 67 6.70 0.17 -0.61
N LEU A 68 7.39 -0.96 -0.39
CA LEU A 68 6.90 -2.06 0.47
C LEU A 68 6.69 -1.66 1.93
N THR A 69 7.47 -0.71 2.44
CA THR A 69 7.57 -0.43 3.88
C THR A 69 6.96 0.91 4.30
N THR A 70 6.51 1.71 3.35
CA THR A 70 5.90 3.02 3.62
C THR A 70 4.51 2.85 4.24
N GLY A 71 4.21 3.62 5.29
CA GLY A 71 2.89 3.65 5.90
C GLY A 71 2.55 2.39 6.71
N PHE A 72 1.29 1.99 6.63
CA PHE A 72 0.71 0.89 7.41
C PHE A 72 0.06 -0.14 6.50
N ILE A 73 0.00 -1.39 6.95
CA ILE A 73 -0.89 -2.39 6.38
C ILE A 73 -2.09 -2.51 7.29
N LEU A 74 -3.26 -2.31 6.72
CA LEU A 74 -4.53 -2.68 7.33
C LEU A 74 -4.85 -4.11 6.88
N PRO A 75 -4.84 -5.10 7.79
CA PRO A 75 -5.16 -6.46 7.43
C PRO A 75 -6.67 -6.69 7.30
N LEU A 76 -7.03 -7.79 6.66
CA LEU A 76 -8.38 -8.34 6.70
C LEU A 76 -8.74 -8.71 8.16
N ALA A 77 -9.84 -8.15 8.66
CA ALA A 77 -10.22 -8.21 10.07
C ALA A 77 -10.48 -9.64 10.58
N ALA A 78 -11.05 -10.50 9.73
CA ALA A 78 -11.41 -11.89 10.00
C ALA A 78 -11.28 -12.74 8.72
N THR A 79 -11.29 -14.07 8.84
CA THR A 79 -11.22 -14.96 7.68
C THR A 79 -12.46 -14.80 6.80
N VAL A 80 -12.25 -14.67 5.49
CA VAL A 80 -13.29 -14.52 4.46
C VAL A 80 -13.09 -15.61 3.41
N ARG A 81 -14.18 -16.24 2.98
CA ARG A 81 -14.22 -17.10 1.79
C ARG A 81 -14.85 -16.32 0.64
N LEU A 82 -14.21 -16.32 -0.52
CA LEU A 82 -14.75 -15.81 -1.77
C LEU A 82 -14.98 -16.98 -2.72
N GLU A 83 -16.19 -17.13 -3.23
CA GLU A 83 -16.52 -18.08 -4.29
C GLU A 83 -16.72 -17.30 -5.58
N VAL A 84 -15.86 -17.57 -6.56
CA VAL A 84 -15.88 -16.95 -7.89
C VAL A 84 -16.45 -17.95 -8.88
N ARG A 85 -17.46 -17.54 -9.66
CA ARG A 85 -18.12 -18.38 -10.67
C ARG A 85 -18.42 -17.58 -11.94
N ASP A 86 -18.81 -18.32 -12.98
CA ASP A 86 -19.30 -17.79 -14.25
C ASP A 86 -18.25 -16.91 -14.97
N GLY A 87 -16.98 -17.32 -14.92
CA GLY A 87 -15.86 -16.56 -15.47
C GLY A 87 -15.57 -15.28 -14.70
N GLY A 88 -15.88 -15.24 -13.40
CA GLY A 88 -15.73 -14.08 -12.53
C GLY A 88 -16.90 -13.10 -12.51
N GLN A 89 -18.03 -13.43 -13.16
CA GLN A 89 -19.24 -12.60 -13.16
C GLN A 89 -20.07 -12.73 -11.88
N THR A 90 -19.88 -13.82 -11.14
CA THR A 90 -20.56 -14.08 -9.87
C THR A 90 -19.52 -14.20 -8.77
N VAL A 91 -19.68 -13.41 -7.70
CA VAL A 91 -18.82 -13.45 -6.52
C VAL A 91 -19.69 -13.52 -5.28
N ASP A 92 -19.67 -14.67 -4.60
CA ASP A 92 -20.30 -14.86 -3.30
C ASP A 92 -19.24 -14.81 -2.19
N ALA A 93 -19.65 -14.40 -0.99
CA ALA A 93 -18.74 -14.28 0.14
C ALA A 93 -19.35 -14.79 1.44
N GLY A 94 -18.52 -15.46 2.24
CA GLY A 94 -18.83 -15.83 3.62
C GLY A 94 -17.66 -15.51 4.55
N TRP A 95 -17.89 -15.43 5.85
CA TRP A 95 -16.85 -15.01 6.81
C TRP A 95 -17.04 -15.64 8.19
N GLU A 96 -15.97 -15.61 8.99
CA GLU A 96 -15.92 -16.23 10.33
C GLU A 96 -15.88 -15.16 11.43
N ILE A 97 -16.91 -14.32 11.46
CA ILE A 97 -17.13 -13.29 12.49
C ILE A 97 -18.61 -12.91 12.51
N ASP A 98 -19.07 -12.31 13.60
CA ASP A 98 -20.43 -11.81 13.82
C ASP A 98 -20.72 -10.46 13.13
N ARG A 99 -19.92 -10.10 12.12
CA ARG A 99 -20.01 -8.83 11.38
C ARG A 99 -19.89 -9.04 9.88
N VAL A 100 -20.54 -8.20 9.07
CA VAL A 100 -20.50 -8.30 7.60
C VAL A 100 -19.11 -7.96 7.07
N MET A 101 -18.40 -8.93 6.48
CA MET A 101 -17.06 -8.68 5.95
C MET A 101 -17.03 -8.27 4.47
N VAL A 102 -18.01 -8.69 3.68
CA VAL A 102 -18.09 -8.39 2.25
C VAL A 102 -19.52 -8.04 1.86
N SER A 103 -19.68 -7.02 1.02
CA SER A 103 -20.96 -6.67 0.37
C SER A 103 -20.76 -6.48 -1.12
N ASN A 104 -21.78 -6.82 -1.92
CA ASN A 104 -21.77 -6.65 -3.37
C ASN A 104 -22.54 -5.39 -3.79
N HIS A 105 -22.14 -4.82 -4.91
CA HIS A 105 -22.80 -3.69 -5.56
C HIS A 105 -23.26 -4.10 -6.96
N ALA A 106 -24.30 -3.42 -7.50
CA ALA A 106 -24.79 -3.72 -8.84
C ALA A 106 -23.80 -3.25 -9.92
N ASN A 107 -23.64 -4.04 -10.98
CA ASN A 107 -22.62 -3.83 -12.02
C ASN A 107 -22.67 -2.47 -12.73
N PHE A 108 -23.82 -1.77 -12.71
CA PHE A 108 -23.94 -0.45 -13.33
C PHE A 108 -22.98 0.60 -12.73
N GLN A 109 -22.52 0.40 -11.49
CA GLN A 109 -21.60 1.33 -10.82
C GLN A 109 -20.19 1.36 -11.44
N VAL A 110 -19.87 0.41 -12.33
CA VAL A 110 -18.55 0.30 -12.99
C VAL A 110 -18.66 0.23 -14.52
N ALA A 111 -19.78 0.62 -15.11
CA ALA A 111 -19.97 0.60 -16.56
C ALA A 111 -18.84 1.35 -17.30
N GLY A 112 -18.18 0.68 -18.25
CA GLY A 112 -17.06 1.24 -19.03
C GLY A 112 -15.67 1.07 -18.39
N ASN A 113 -15.57 0.46 -17.20
CA ASN A 113 -14.29 0.01 -16.65
C ASN A 113 -13.81 -1.24 -17.40
N ALA A 114 -12.49 -1.41 -17.59
CA ALA A 114 -11.90 -2.64 -18.14
C ALA A 114 -12.27 -3.92 -17.37
N LYS A 115 -12.81 -3.79 -16.15
CA LYS A 115 -13.32 -4.89 -15.31
C LYS A 115 -14.85 -4.91 -15.18
N ASP A 116 -15.61 -4.26 -16.05
CA ASP A 116 -17.07 -4.19 -15.98
C ASP A 116 -17.78 -5.56 -16.02
N GLN A 117 -17.10 -6.59 -16.53
CA GLN A 117 -17.55 -7.98 -16.50
C GLN A 117 -17.44 -8.65 -15.11
N ARG A 118 -16.77 -8.03 -14.13
CA ARG A 118 -16.66 -8.56 -12.76
C ARG A 118 -17.40 -7.65 -11.78
N PRO A 119 -18.24 -8.19 -10.88
CA PRO A 119 -19.05 -7.37 -10.00
C PRO A 119 -18.16 -6.62 -9.01
N PRO A 120 -18.38 -5.30 -8.81
CA PRO A 120 -17.69 -4.57 -7.76
C PRO A 120 -18.14 -5.08 -6.39
N CYS A 121 -17.19 -5.57 -5.62
CA CYS A 121 -17.39 -6.01 -4.25
C CYS A 121 -16.75 -5.02 -3.29
N LYS A 122 -17.00 -5.14 -1.99
CA LYS A 122 -16.41 -4.25 -1.00
C LYS A 122 -16.09 -5.00 0.29
N PHE A 123 -14.83 -4.93 0.72
CA PHE A 123 -14.44 -5.37 2.05
C PHE A 123 -14.85 -4.33 3.09
N HIS A 124 -15.55 -4.78 4.13
CA HIS A 124 -15.84 -3.96 5.29
C HIS A 124 -14.64 -3.92 6.22
N ASN A 125 -14.34 -2.72 6.69
CA ASN A 125 -13.31 -2.45 7.66
C ASN A 125 -13.93 -1.80 8.89
N TYR A 126 -13.40 -2.19 10.05
CA TYR A 126 -13.88 -1.81 11.38
C TYR A 126 -12.87 -0.93 12.14
N TRP A 127 -11.85 -0.44 11.44
CA TRP A 127 -10.94 0.57 11.96
C TRP A 127 -11.31 1.96 11.43
N THR A 128 -11.61 2.90 12.33
CA THR A 128 -11.62 4.32 12.03
C THR A 128 -10.18 4.81 11.93
N ILE A 129 -9.84 5.46 10.82
CA ILE A 129 -8.50 6.03 10.58
C ILE A 129 -8.58 7.54 10.76
N VAL A 130 -7.78 8.08 11.67
CA VAL A 130 -7.75 9.52 11.98
C VAL A 130 -6.35 10.08 11.75
N THR A 131 -6.25 11.17 11.00
CA THR A 131 -5.01 11.93 10.80
C THR A 131 -5.13 13.36 11.34
N PRO A 132 -4.01 14.09 11.53
CA PRO A 132 -4.07 15.49 11.95
C PRO A 132 -4.70 16.39 10.86
N PRO A 133 -5.21 17.59 11.21
CA PRO A 133 -5.76 18.53 10.23
C PRO A 133 -4.83 18.76 9.02
N GLY A 134 -5.42 18.75 7.81
CA GLY A 134 -4.71 18.95 6.54
C GLY A 134 -4.05 17.70 5.97
N TRP A 135 -4.31 16.53 6.55
CA TRP A 135 -3.81 15.24 6.06
C TRP A 135 -4.93 14.40 5.44
N SER A 136 -4.52 13.56 4.51
CA SER A 136 -5.35 12.55 3.88
C SER A 136 -4.59 11.22 3.89
N CYS A 137 -5.31 10.12 3.69
CA CYS A 137 -4.70 8.82 3.47
C CYS A 137 -4.97 8.36 2.04
N LEU A 138 -3.91 7.90 1.37
CA LEU A 138 -4.04 7.07 0.18
C LEU A 138 -4.16 5.60 0.62
N PHE A 139 -5.22 4.95 0.18
CA PHE A 139 -5.48 3.52 0.34
C PHE A 139 -5.26 2.86 -1.01
N LEU A 140 -4.45 1.80 -1.04
CA LEU A 140 -4.09 1.13 -2.28
C LEU A 140 -3.75 -0.34 -2.02
N PRO A 141 -3.73 -1.21 -3.06
CA PRO A 141 -3.15 -2.54 -2.93
C PRO A 141 -1.73 -2.47 -2.34
N PRO A 142 -1.33 -3.43 -1.49
CA PRO A 142 0.04 -3.51 -1.00
C PRO A 142 1.08 -3.41 -2.13
N LEU A 143 1.85 -2.34 -2.15
CA LEU A 143 2.81 -2.04 -3.20
C LEU A 143 3.85 -3.16 -3.29
N ASN A 144 4.17 -3.60 -4.50
CA ASN A 144 5.12 -4.67 -4.76
C ASN A 144 4.79 -6.01 -4.07
N ARG A 145 3.52 -6.20 -3.71
CA ARG A 145 2.99 -7.44 -3.13
C ARG A 145 1.66 -7.76 -3.82
N PRO A 146 1.71 -8.27 -5.06
CA PRO A 146 0.50 -8.63 -5.80
C PRO A 146 -0.31 -9.69 -5.06
N ASN A 147 -1.61 -9.69 -5.31
CA ASN A 147 -2.57 -10.68 -4.82
C ASN A 147 -3.35 -11.19 -6.02
N ASP A 148 -3.37 -12.50 -6.20
CA ASP A 148 -4.00 -13.11 -7.38
C ASP A 148 -5.52 -13.23 -7.22
N VAL A 149 -6.03 -13.29 -5.98
CA VAL A 149 -7.44 -13.54 -5.65
C VAL A 149 -8.29 -12.28 -5.79
N PHE A 150 -7.76 -11.13 -5.34
CA PHE A 150 -8.49 -9.87 -5.39
C PHE A 150 -7.56 -8.68 -5.62
N GLU A 151 -8.13 -7.61 -6.17
CA GLU A 151 -7.48 -6.31 -6.27
C GLU A 151 -8.39 -5.21 -5.70
N VAL A 152 -7.90 -4.52 -4.67
CA VAL A 152 -8.58 -3.35 -4.09
C VAL A 152 -8.42 -2.14 -5.00
N VAL A 153 -9.49 -1.36 -5.15
CA VAL A 153 -9.46 -0.08 -5.86
C VAL A 153 -8.78 0.97 -4.98
N ALA A 154 -7.75 1.63 -5.52
CA ALA A 154 -7.07 2.70 -4.81
C ALA A 154 -7.98 3.93 -4.64
N GLY A 155 -7.85 4.61 -3.50
CA GLY A 155 -8.67 5.79 -3.18
C GLY A 155 -7.99 6.70 -2.16
N ILE A 156 -8.35 7.99 -2.21
CA ILE A 156 -7.91 9.00 -1.24
C ILE A 156 -9.09 9.35 -0.35
N VAL A 157 -8.87 9.38 0.96
CA VAL A 157 -9.86 9.85 1.93
C VAL A 157 -9.23 10.88 2.87
N ASP A 158 -9.96 11.98 3.09
CA ASP A 158 -9.63 13.02 4.05
C ASP A 158 -9.91 12.53 5.47
N THR A 159 -8.97 11.77 6.02
CA THR A 159 -9.07 11.11 7.33
C THR A 159 -8.89 12.06 8.52
N ASP A 160 -8.66 13.34 8.25
CA ASP A 160 -8.70 14.40 9.25
C ASP A 160 -10.13 14.85 9.58
N THR A 161 -11.07 14.61 8.66
CA THR A 161 -12.47 15.05 8.77
C THR A 161 -13.47 13.90 8.63
N TYR A 162 -13.15 12.87 7.83
CA TYR A 162 -13.97 11.68 7.70
C TYR A 162 -13.61 10.65 8.78
N THR A 163 -14.40 10.62 9.85
CA THR A 163 -14.18 9.74 11.01
C THR A 163 -15.13 8.52 11.05
N SER A 164 -15.84 8.25 9.96
CA SER A 164 -16.62 7.01 9.81
C SER A 164 -15.76 5.86 9.28
N LEU A 165 -16.33 4.66 9.23
CA LEU A 165 -15.65 3.48 8.69
C LEU A 165 -15.46 3.61 7.18
N ILE A 166 -14.20 3.58 6.75
CA ILE A 166 -13.85 3.48 5.34
C ILE A 166 -13.91 2.00 4.97
N HIS A 167 -14.57 1.68 3.86
CA HIS A 167 -14.66 0.34 3.30
C HIS A 167 -13.92 0.30 1.96
N PHE A 168 -13.48 -0.88 1.52
CA PHE A 168 -12.55 -1.01 0.41
C PHE A 168 -13.18 -1.74 -0.77
N PRO A 169 -13.61 -1.01 -1.82
CA PRO A 169 -14.06 -1.61 -3.06
C PRO A 169 -12.96 -2.47 -3.68
N PHE A 170 -13.32 -3.62 -4.24
CA PHE A 170 -12.39 -4.54 -4.87
C PHE A 170 -13.06 -5.32 -6.01
N PHE A 171 -12.22 -5.94 -6.83
CA PHE A 171 -12.64 -6.96 -7.80
C PHE A 171 -11.96 -8.27 -7.46
N ALA A 172 -12.69 -9.38 -7.50
CA ALA A 172 -12.07 -10.69 -7.56
C ALA A 172 -11.31 -10.78 -8.89
N THR A 173 -10.08 -11.30 -8.89
CA THR A 173 -9.18 -11.30 -10.06
C THR A 173 -8.80 -12.69 -10.55
N ASP A 174 -8.87 -13.69 -9.69
CA ASP A 174 -8.53 -15.07 -10.07
C ASP A 174 -9.67 -15.70 -10.90
N LYS A 175 -9.43 -16.92 -11.38
CA LYS A 175 -10.40 -17.78 -12.07
C LYS A 175 -11.51 -18.26 -11.12
N ASP A 176 -12.49 -18.96 -11.68
CA ASP A 176 -13.55 -19.58 -10.90
C ASP A 176 -12.99 -20.57 -9.87
N GLY A 177 -13.50 -20.50 -8.65
CA GLY A 177 -13.02 -21.29 -7.53
C GLY A 177 -13.44 -20.75 -6.16
N LEU A 178 -13.13 -21.53 -5.12
CA LEU A 178 -13.32 -21.16 -3.72
C LEU A 178 -11.99 -20.77 -3.09
N TYR A 179 -11.91 -19.54 -2.58
CA TYR A 179 -10.69 -18.95 -2.04
C TYR A 179 -10.88 -18.57 -0.58
N THR A 180 -10.03 -19.08 0.30
CA THR A 180 -9.98 -18.67 1.71
C THR A 180 -8.92 -17.59 1.90
N LEU A 181 -9.35 -16.42 2.35
CA LEU A 181 -8.52 -15.30 2.76
C LEU A 181 -8.45 -15.27 4.28
N GLU A 182 -7.29 -15.64 4.83
CA GLU A 182 -7.12 -15.75 6.28
C GLU A 182 -7.18 -14.40 6.99
N ARG A 183 -7.67 -14.39 8.24
CA ARG A 183 -7.52 -13.26 9.17
C ARG A 183 -6.06 -12.79 9.19
N GLY A 184 -5.84 -11.49 9.03
CA GLY A 184 -4.49 -10.94 8.96
C GLY A 184 -3.92 -10.81 7.54
N THR A 185 -4.62 -11.32 6.51
CA THR A 185 -4.24 -11.11 5.10
C THR A 185 -4.06 -9.62 4.82
N PRO A 186 -2.91 -9.16 4.31
CA PRO A 186 -2.71 -7.75 3.97
C PRO A 186 -3.72 -7.25 2.94
N LEU A 187 -4.66 -6.43 3.40
CA LEU A 187 -5.81 -6.00 2.59
C LEU A 187 -5.49 -4.70 1.84
N VAL A 188 -5.09 -3.65 2.56
CA VAL A 188 -4.68 -2.37 1.96
C VAL A 188 -3.44 -1.81 2.62
N GLN A 189 -2.63 -1.12 1.83
CA GLN A 189 -1.59 -0.25 2.32
C GLN A 189 -2.14 1.17 2.49
N VAL A 190 -1.88 1.76 3.65
CA VAL A 190 -2.35 3.10 4.05
C VAL A 190 -1.16 4.03 4.10
N ILE A 191 -1.14 5.03 3.21
CA ILE A 191 -0.07 6.02 3.11
C ILE A 191 -0.62 7.40 3.47
N PRO A 192 -0.33 7.92 4.68
CA PRO A 192 -0.72 9.27 5.06
C PRO A 192 0.15 10.31 4.33
N PHE A 193 -0.47 11.40 3.85
CA PHE A 193 0.23 12.51 3.21
C PHE A 193 -0.45 13.85 3.54
N LYS A 194 0.30 14.96 3.40
CA LYS A 194 -0.28 16.31 3.54
C LYS A 194 -1.03 16.66 2.26
N ARG A 195 -2.31 17.00 2.34
CA ARG A 195 -3.13 17.34 1.16
C ARG A 195 -2.53 18.49 0.35
N SER A 196 -1.87 19.45 1.01
CA SER A 196 -1.20 20.56 0.35
C SER A 196 -0.03 20.16 -0.56
N SER A 197 0.47 18.93 -0.46
CA SER A 197 1.58 18.46 -1.31
C SER A 197 1.13 17.75 -2.59
N THR A 198 -0.17 17.60 -2.87
CA THR A 198 -0.67 16.90 -4.07
C THR A 198 -1.07 17.82 -5.22
N HIS A 199 -1.27 19.10 -4.96
CA HIS A 199 -1.65 20.11 -5.97
C HIS A 199 -0.52 21.12 -6.16
N LEU A 200 0.64 20.64 -6.61
CA LEU A 200 1.78 21.48 -6.92
C LEU A 200 1.68 22.00 -8.36
N ASP A 201 2.08 23.24 -8.59
CA ASP A 201 2.27 23.76 -9.95
C ASP A 201 3.43 23.03 -10.64
N ALA A 202 3.28 22.77 -11.93
CA ALA A 202 4.31 22.14 -12.74
C ALA A 202 5.21 23.20 -13.41
N ASP A 203 6.52 23.10 -13.20
CA ASP A 203 7.54 23.81 -13.98
C ASP A 203 8.06 22.88 -15.09
N ILE A 204 7.67 23.16 -16.34
CA ILE A 204 8.04 22.36 -17.51
C ILE A 204 8.97 23.19 -18.40
N ARG A 205 10.27 22.87 -18.34
CA ARG A 205 11.32 23.57 -19.09
C ARG A 205 12.50 22.66 -19.41
N VAL A 206 13.38 23.14 -20.29
CA VAL A 206 14.69 22.51 -20.50
C VAL A 206 15.56 22.68 -19.26
N GLU A 207 16.44 21.71 -19.02
CA GLU A 207 17.42 21.82 -17.94
C GLU A 207 18.44 22.93 -18.23
N THR A 208 18.86 23.62 -17.18
CA THR A 208 20.00 24.54 -17.21
C THR A 208 21.32 23.78 -17.29
N ALA A 209 22.41 24.47 -17.63
CA ALA A 209 23.74 23.87 -17.64
C ALA A 209 24.14 23.30 -16.26
N ASP A 210 23.77 23.98 -15.18
CA ASP A 210 24.05 23.54 -13.81
C ASP A 210 23.27 22.28 -13.42
N GLU A 211 21.99 22.20 -13.81
CA GLU A 211 21.16 21.00 -13.60
C GLU A 211 21.70 19.80 -14.38
N ALA A 212 22.11 20.02 -15.65
CA ALA A 212 22.74 18.99 -16.47
C ALA A 212 24.05 18.48 -15.83
N ALA A 213 24.90 19.40 -15.35
CA ALA A 213 26.15 19.06 -14.68
C ALA A 213 25.90 18.29 -13.37
N ALA A 214 24.91 18.71 -12.57
CA ALA A 214 24.53 18.02 -11.34
C ALA A 214 24.01 16.61 -11.62
N LYS A 215 23.14 16.45 -12.63
CA LYS A 215 22.63 15.15 -13.09
C LYS A 215 23.76 14.22 -13.51
N GLN A 216 24.70 14.71 -14.33
CA GLN A 216 25.85 13.91 -14.77
C GLN A 216 26.74 13.49 -13.59
N ARG A 217 26.98 14.39 -12.63
CA ARG A 217 27.73 14.08 -11.40
C ARG A 217 27.05 13.00 -10.56
N ILE A 218 25.73 13.10 -10.35
CA ILE A 218 24.94 12.10 -9.62
C ILE A 218 24.99 10.74 -10.31
N LEU A 219 24.81 10.71 -11.64
CA LEU A 219 24.89 9.48 -12.43
C LEU A 219 26.26 8.80 -12.26
N ARG A 220 27.34 9.55 -12.45
CA ARG A 220 28.71 9.03 -12.31
C ARG A 220 28.99 8.51 -10.91
N ASN A 221 28.57 9.23 -9.87
CA ASN A 221 28.71 8.77 -8.49
C ASN A 221 27.92 7.50 -8.20
N THR A 222 26.70 7.39 -8.76
CA THR A 222 25.86 6.20 -8.63
C THR A 222 26.49 4.97 -9.28
N GLN A 223 27.18 5.17 -10.42
CA GLN A 223 27.89 4.09 -11.12
C GLN A 223 29.24 3.74 -10.47
N ALA A 224 29.97 4.74 -9.98
CA ALA A 224 31.31 4.56 -9.44
C ALA A 224 31.36 4.00 -8.02
N SER A 225 30.23 3.92 -7.31
CA SER A 225 30.21 3.51 -5.90
C SER A 225 28.98 2.66 -5.56
N GLU A 226 29.22 1.47 -4.98
CA GLU A 226 28.13 0.60 -4.53
C GLU A 226 27.29 1.28 -3.45
N GLY A 227 25.98 1.34 -3.69
CA GLY A 227 25.01 1.87 -2.74
C GLY A 227 25.08 3.38 -2.54
N TRP A 228 25.67 4.15 -3.48
CA TRP A 228 25.74 5.61 -3.38
C TRP A 228 24.36 6.24 -3.18
N TYR A 229 23.35 5.82 -3.96
CA TYR A 229 21.97 6.29 -3.80
C TYR A 229 21.46 6.13 -2.36
N ARG A 230 21.66 4.95 -1.77
CA ARG A 230 21.24 4.64 -0.40
C ARG A 230 21.91 5.54 0.63
N LYS A 231 23.18 5.89 0.42
CA LYS A 231 24.01 6.62 1.38
C LYS A 231 23.86 8.14 1.28
N PHE A 232 23.69 8.67 0.08
CA PHE A 232 23.84 10.11 -0.17
C PHE A 232 22.63 10.77 -0.84
N ALA A 233 21.87 10.06 -1.67
CA ALA A 233 20.71 10.64 -2.37
C ALA A 233 19.37 10.37 -1.66
N ARG A 234 19.23 9.20 -1.04
CA ARG A 234 18.03 8.79 -0.33
C ARG A 234 17.98 9.49 1.03
N ALA A 235 16.85 10.14 1.33
CA ALA A 235 16.61 10.71 2.65
C ALA A 235 16.65 9.65 3.76
N ILE A 236 17.15 10.03 4.94
CA ILE A 236 17.08 9.21 6.14
C ILE A 236 15.61 9.16 6.59
N ARG A 237 15.09 7.95 6.80
CA ARG A 237 13.70 7.69 7.21
C ARG A 237 13.70 6.94 8.53
#